data_AF-Q4RDW2-F1
#
_entry.id   AF-Q4RDW2-F1
#
_cell.length_a   1.000
_cell.length_b   1.000
_cell.length_c   1.000
_cell.angle_alpha   90.00
_cell.angle_beta   90.00
_cell.angle_gamma   90.00
#
_symmetry.space_group_name_H-M   'P 1'
#
loop_
_entity.id
_entity.type
_entity.pdbx_description
1 polymer ?
#
loop_
_entity_poly.entity_id
_entity_poly.type
_entity_poly.pdbx_seq_one_letter_code
_entity_poly.pdbx_strand_id
1 'polypeptide(L)' 'FPSPEWDTVTPEAKDLINKMLTINPSKRITAAEALKHPWICQRSTVASMMHRQETVECLKKFNARRKLKV' A
#
# COMPACT_ATOMS: atom_id res chain seq x y z
N PHE A 1 7.26 -7.09 5.60
CA PHE A 1 7.44 -6.57 4.23
C PHE A 1 8.59 -7.34 3.58
N PRO A 2 8.31 -8.35 2.75
CA PRO A 2 9.33 -9.23 2.14
C PRO A 2 10.21 -8.53 1.09
N SER A 3 11.46 -8.94 1.00
CA SER A 3 12.40 -8.49 -0.04
C SER A 3 12.36 -9.45 -1.25
N PRO A 4 12.66 -8.97 -2.48
CA PRO A 4 13.14 -7.63 -2.82
C PRO A 4 12.05 -6.59 -3.09
N GLU A 5 10.80 -7.00 -3.27
CA GLU A 5 9.74 -6.17 -3.83
C GLU A 5 9.34 -4.99 -2.92
N TRP A 6 9.52 -5.13 -1.60
CA TRP A 6 9.26 -4.06 -0.63
C TRP A 6 10.46 -3.16 -0.34
N ASP A 7 11.66 -3.47 -0.81
CA ASP A 7 12.86 -2.69 -0.50
C ASP A 7 12.77 -1.29 -1.12
N THR A 8 12.15 -1.18 -2.30
CA THR A 8 11.93 0.09 -3.00
C THR A 8 10.69 0.84 -2.55
N VAL A 9 9.88 0.27 -1.65
CA VAL A 9 8.64 0.89 -1.15
C VAL A 9 8.98 1.85 -0.03
N THR A 10 8.46 3.09 -0.13
CA THR A 10 8.79 4.16 0.82
C THR A 10 8.34 3.82 2.24
N PRO A 11 9.09 4.25 3.27
CA PRO A 11 8.73 4.01 4.66
C PRO A 11 7.30 4.49 5.00
N GLU A 12 6.86 5.61 4.43
CA GLU A 12 5.55 6.21 4.67
C GLU A 12 4.41 5.36 4.09
N ALA A 13 4.65 4.64 3.00
CA ALA A 13 3.69 3.67 2.47
C ALA A 13 3.51 2.51 3.47
N LYS A 14 4.63 1.99 4.00
CA LYS A 14 4.63 0.89 4.98
C LYS A 14 3.98 1.33 6.29
N ASP A 15 4.24 2.56 6.75
CA ASP A 15 3.61 3.13 7.95
C ASP A 15 2.09 3.23 7.81
N LEU A 16 1.60 3.74 6.67
CA LEU A 16 0.15 3.82 6.44
C LEU A 16 -0.50 2.43 6.43
N ILE A 17 0.13 1.44 5.79
CA ILE A 17 -0.35 0.05 5.79
C ILE A 17 -0.42 -0.49 7.22
N ASN A 18 0.61 -0.28 8.05
CA ASN A 18 0.62 -0.73 9.44
C ASN A 18 -0.50 -0.06 10.28
N LYS A 19 -0.73 1.24 10.08
CA LYS A 19 -1.82 1.98 10.73
C LYS A 19 -3.21 1.48 10.33
N MET A 20 -3.39 1.06 9.08
CA MET A 20 -4.65 0.45 8.59
C MET A 20 -4.82 -1.00 9.04
N LEU A 21 -3.74 -1.78 9.11
CA LEU A 21 -3.74 -3.17 9.52
C LEU A 21 -3.52 -3.35 11.04
N THR A 22 -3.78 -2.29 11.82
CA THR A 22 -3.73 -2.37 13.28
C THR A 22 -4.82 -3.31 13.81
N ILE A 23 -4.40 -4.31 14.59
CA ILE A 23 -5.26 -5.40 15.09
C ILE A 23 -6.42 -4.84 15.93
N ASN A 24 -6.09 -3.97 16.89
CA ASN A 24 -7.10 -3.33 17.73
C ASN A 24 -7.87 -2.28 16.92
N PRO A 25 -9.18 -2.46 16.66
CA PRO A 25 -9.97 -1.53 15.84
C PRO A 25 -10.01 -0.12 16.44
N SER A 26 -10.01 0.01 17.76
CA SER A 26 -10.03 1.32 18.45
C SER A 26 -8.74 2.10 18.30
N LYS A 27 -7.64 1.45 17.89
CA LYS A 27 -6.34 2.09 17.61
C LYS A 27 -6.07 2.21 16.11
N ARG A 28 -6.94 1.64 15.26
CA ARG A 28 -6.79 1.65 13.81
C ARG A 28 -7.08 3.06 13.28
N ILE A 29 -6.26 3.50 12.33
CA ILE A 29 -6.44 4.82 11.71
C ILE A 29 -7.83 4.93 11.06
N THR A 30 -8.47 6.07 11.25
CA THR A 30 -9.75 6.39 10.60
C THR A 30 -9.53 6.81 9.15
N ALA A 31 -10.60 6.81 8.34
CA ALA A 31 -10.52 7.28 6.96
C ALA A 31 -10.08 8.76 6.88
N ALA A 32 -10.57 9.62 7.77
CA ALA A 32 -10.22 11.03 7.81
C ALA A 32 -8.75 11.27 8.15
N GLU A 33 -8.18 10.48 9.06
CA GLU A 33 -6.76 10.53 9.41
C GLU A 33 -5.89 9.97 8.28
N ALA A 34 -6.33 8.88 7.62
CA ALA A 34 -5.62 8.30 6.49
C ALA A 34 -5.47 9.26 5.31
N LEU A 35 -6.52 10.06 5.01
CA LEU A 35 -6.46 11.10 3.98
C LEU A 35 -5.44 12.20 4.29
N LYS A 36 -5.17 12.45 5.58
CA LYS A 36 -4.17 13.44 6.03
C LYS A 36 -2.75 12.86 6.12
N HIS A 37 -2.58 11.55 5.90
CA HIS A 37 -1.28 10.91 5.98
C HIS A 37 -0.33 11.43 4.89
N PRO A 38 0.96 11.69 5.17
CA PRO A 38 1.91 12.26 4.20
C PRO A 38 1.98 11.49 2.87
N TRP A 39 1.90 10.15 2.92
CA TRP A 39 1.89 9.32 1.72
C TRP A 39 0.71 9.59 0.77
N ILE A 40 -0.42 10.07 1.30
CA ILE A 40 -1.63 10.44 0.53
C ILE A 40 -1.62 11.94 0.20
N CYS A 41 -1.48 12.81 1.20
CA CYS A 41 -1.65 14.25 1.04
C CYS A 41 -0.44 14.95 0.40
N GLN A 42 0.76 14.36 0.51
CA GLN A 42 2.01 14.88 -0.05
C GLN A 42 2.59 13.90 -1.07
N ARG A 43 1.71 13.29 -1.88
CA ARG A 43 2.08 12.23 -2.82
C ARG A 43 3.25 12.60 -3.75
N SER A 44 3.33 13.85 -4.20
CA SER A 44 4.40 14.30 -5.13
C SER A 44 5.80 14.28 -4.52
N THR A 45 5.93 14.37 -3.19
CA THR A 45 7.22 14.43 -2.49
C THR A 45 7.52 13.14 -1.72
N VAL A 46 6.48 12.45 -1.24
CA VAL A 46 6.61 11.30 -0.33
C VAL A 46 6.42 9.96 -1.05
N ALA A 47 5.62 9.89 -2.12
CA ALA A 47 5.42 8.64 -2.84
C ALA A 47 6.54 8.43 -3.88
N SER A 48 7.04 7.20 -3.97
CA SER A 48 8.00 6.83 -5.01
C SER A 48 7.38 6.99 -6.41
N MET A 49 8.10 7.66 -7.31
CA MET A 49 7.73 7.80 -8.73
C MET A 49 8.25 6.63 -9.59
N MET A 50 8.86 5.61 -8.99
CA MET A 50 9.43 4.48 -9.71
C MET A 50 8.32 3.59 -10.28
N HIS A 51 8.39 3.29 -11.58
CA HIS A 51 7.50 2.30 -12.18
C HIS A 51 7.81 0.90 -11.65
N ARG A 52 6.79 0.17 -11.21
CA ARG A 52 6.94 -1.19 -10.66
C ARG A 52 6.29 -2.22 -11.57
N GLN A 53 7.01 -2.64 -12.60
CA GLN A 53 6.52 -3.57 -13.63
C GLN A 53 6.09 -4.92 -13.04
N GLU A 54 6.89 -5.52 -12.14
CA GLU A 54 6.56 -6.80 -11.49
C GLU A 54 5.25 -6.72 -10.69
N THR A 55 5.01 -5.59 -10.01
CA THR A 55 3.75 -5.35 -9.30
C THR A 55 2.55 -5.36 -10.25
N VAL A 56 2.69 -4.74 -11.44
CA VAL A 56 1.63 -4.73 -12.46
C VAL A 56 1.34 -6.14 -12.96
N GLU A 57 2.35 -6.96 -13.19
CA GLU A 57 2.18 -8.36 -13.65
C GLU A 57 1.54 -9.26 -12.60
N CYS A 58 1.99 -9.17 -11.35
CA CYS A 58 1.35 -9.88 -10.24
C CYS A 58 -0.11 -9.47 -10.06
N LEU A 59 -0.43 -8.17 -10.22
CA LEU A 59 -1.81 -7.69 -10.15
C LEU A 59 -2.69 -8.25 -11.28
N LYS A 60 -2.16 -8.38 -12.50
CA LYS A 60 -2.87 -9.04 -13.62
C LYS A 60 -3.21 -10.50 -13.29
N LYS A 61 -2.24 -11.28 -12.79
CA LYS A 61 -2.44 -12.68 -12.38
C LYS A 61 -3.46 -12.80 -11.25
N PHE A 62 -3.37 -11.92 -10.24
CA PHE A 62 -4.32 -11.87 -9.13
C PHE A 62 -5.75 -11.60 -9.60
N ASN A 63 -5.95 -10.59 -10.46
CA ASN A 63 -7.26 -10.24 -11.00
C ASN A 63 -7.87 -11.37 -11.83
N ALA A 64 -7.06 -12.04 -12.67
CA ALA A 64 -7.50 -13.20 -13.44
C ALA A 64 -7.96 -14.35 -12.52
N ARG A 65 -7.17 -14.66 -11.48
CA ARG A 65 -7.51 -15.69 -10.48
C ARG A 65 -8.77 -15.33 -9.70
N ARG A 66 -8.94 -14.07 -9.31
CA ARG A 66 -10.12 -13.59 -8.57
C ARG A 66 -11.39 -13.69 -9.41
N LYS A 67 -11.32 -13.36 -10.71
CA LYS A 67 -12.48 -13.40 -11.61
C LYS A 67 -13.08 -14.81 -11.77
N LEU A 68 -12.23 -15.84 -11.67
CA LEU A 68 -12.63 -17.25 -11.81
C LEU A 68 -13.04 -17.91 -10.50
N LYS A 69 -12.82 -17.25 -9.35
CA LYS A 69 -13.31 -17.70 -8.06
C LYS A 69 -14.77 -17.25 -7.91
N VAL A 70 -15.69 -18.18 -8.10
CA VAL A 70 -17.12 -18.06 -7.75
C VAL A 70 -17.34 -18.69 -6.37
#